data_AF-A0A9C8A8F4-F1
#
_entry.id   AF-A0A9C8A8F4-F1
#
_cell.length_a   1.000
_cell.length_b   1.000
_cell.length_c   1.000
_cell.angle_alpha   90.00
_cell.angle_beta   90.00
_cell.angle_gamma   90.00
#
_symmetry.space_group_name_H-M   'P 1'
#
loop_
_entity.id
_entity.type
_entity.pdbx_description
1 polymer ?
#
loop_
_entity_poly.entity_id
_entity_poly.type
_entity_poly.pdbx_seq_one_letter_code
_entity_poly.pdbx_strand_id
1 'polypeptide(L)'
;MTKLFNKQGYGFLRGNRILSILLLLTLIIAGCNPQSSTASPSPAVSGPAIPDLDLPIDNRDFLVGTAGLIPPHFPNSAEEDYLEFLSEVPHTGEVLGVYMDWAAPDVIESIQFANTYAGGLTPVVALGFDFEIVNDTYFSRNLPGIRNTIREVLENFDLEYLAFGVEANRLIPEVSQAAWLDYVTAYGEVYDLVKFHSPDTKVFPIFQLEYLKGAAMLSGLEIDPHWEVLDDFEGKLDLVGLTIYPFLEYTSVTEIPPDYYDE
;
A
#
# COMPACT_ATOMS: atom_id res chain seq x y z
N MET A 1 -18.63 16.54 8.79
CA MET A 1 -18.53 15.07 8.65
C MET A 1 -19.08 14.62 7.31
N THR A 2 -20.37 14.83 6.99
CA THR A 2 -21.02 14.38 5.73
C THR A 2 -20.37 14.89 4.42
N LYS A 3 -19.68 16.05 4.42
CA LYS A 3 -18.94 16.56 3.24
C LYS A 3 -17.57 15.91 3.01
N LEU A 4 -16.93 15.35 4.05
CA LEU A 4 -15.68 14.60 3.92
C LEU A 4 -15.98 13.17 3.42
N PHE A 5 -17.02 12.53 3.96
CA PHE A 5 -17.45 11.19 3.52
C PHE A 5 -17.95 11.16 2.07
N ASN A 6 -18.70 12.17 1.63
CA ASN A 6 -19.12 12.29 0.22
C ASN A 6 -17.98 12.70 -0.74
N LYS A 7 -16.80 13.09 -0.25
CA LYS A 7 -15.63 13.39 -1.11
C LYS A 7 -14.66 12.21 -1.19
N GLN A 8 -14.42 11.52 -0.08
CA GLN A 8 -13.49 10.39 -0.04
C GLN A 8 -14.00 9.16 -0.82
N GLY A 9 -15.33 9.04 -1.04
CA GLY A 9 -15.90 8.05 -1.96
C GLY A 9 -15.72 8.35 -3.46
N TYR A 10 -15.11 9.48 -3.84
CA TYR A 10 -15.09 9.93 -5.25
C TYR A 10 -13.69 10.09 -5.88
N GLY A 11 -12.60 9.89 -5.13
CA GLY A 11 -11.24 10.03 -5.64
C GLY A 11 -10.63 8.75 -6.21
N PHE A 12 -11.03 7.57 -5.70
CA PHE A 12 -10.26 6.33 -5.93
C PHE A 12 -10.57 5.62 -7.26
N LEU A 13 -11.70 5.87 -7.92
CA LEU A 13 -12.09 5.17 -9.15
C LEU A 13 -12.92 6.03 -10.10
N ARG A 14 -12.31 7.07 -10.69
CA ARG A 14 -12.84 7.71 -11.91
C ARG A 14 -12.00 7.39 -13.15
N GLY A 15 -11.50 6.17 -13.24
CA GLY A 15 -11.06 5.54 -14.49
C GLY A 15 -12.20 4.73 -15.12
N ASN A 16 -13.10 5.40 -15.86
CA ASN A 16 -14.11 4.71 -16.66
C ASN A 16 -13.44 4.09 -17.90
N ARG A 17 -13.32 2.76 -17.97
CA ARG A 17 -13.60 1.97 -19.19
C ARG A 17 -13.71 0.47 -18.93
N ILE A 18 -14.96 0.04 -18.99
CA ILE A 18 -15.45 -1.33 -19.12
C ILE A 18 -14.66 -2.09 -20.19
N LEU A 19 -14.01 -3.19 -19.82
CA LEU A 19 -13.72 -4.28 -20.75
C LEU A 19 -14.38 -5.56 -20.24
N SER A 20 -15.54 -5.85 -20.81
CA SER A 20 -16.30 -7.07 -20.60
C SER A 20 -15.53 -8.27 -21.14
N ILE A 21 -15.14 -9.20 -20.26
CA ILE A 21 -14.86 -10.58 -20.67
C ILE A 21 -15.99 -11.44 -20.12
N LEU A 22 -16.90 -11.83 -21.03
CA LEU A 22 -17.86 -12.90 -20.80
C LEU A 22 -17.09 -14.20 -20.58
N LEU A 23 -17.14 -14.75 -19.36
CA LEU A 23 -16.91 -16.17 -19.16
C LEU A 23 -18.26 -16.86 -18.96
N LEU A 24 -18.68 -17.58 -19.99
CA LEU A 24 -19.86 -18.44 -20.00
C LEU A 24 -19.58 -19.65 -19.09
N LEU A 25 -20.11 -19.67 -17.87
CA LEU A 25 -20.12 -20.87 -17.03
C LEU A 25 -21.51 -21.52 -17.09
N THR A 26 -21.54 -22.67 -17.75
CA THR A 26 -22.70 -23.54 -17.87
C THR A 26 -23.00 -24.17 -16.50
N LEU A 27 -24.18 -23.88 -15.98
CA LEU A 27 -24.69 -24.43 -14.72
C LEU A 27 -25.14 -25.88 -14.94
N ILE A 28 -24.40 -26.87 -14.44
CA ILE A 28 -24.92 -28.23 -14.24
C ILE A 28 -25.43 -28.31 -12.79
N ILE A 29 -26.74 -28.29 -12.63
CA ILE A 29 -27.42 -28.55 -11.35
C ILE A 29 -27.37 -30.07 -11.11
N ALA A 30 -26.43 -30.52 -10.28
CA ALA A 30 -26.54 -31.80 -9.60
C ALA A 30 -27.05 -31.54 -8.19
N GLY A 31 -28.28 -31.99 -7.91
CA GLY A 31 -28.93 -31.81 -6.62
C GLY A 31 -28.20 -32.54 -5.51
N CYS A 32 -27.79 -31.80 -4.48
CA CYS A 32 -27.36 -32.38 -3.21
C CYS A 32 -28.41 -32.09 -2.13
N ASN A 33 -28.89 -33.19 -1.57
CA ASN A 33 -29.81 -33.33 -0.45
C ASN A 33 -29.25 -32.59 0.79
N PRO A 34 -30.04 -31.82 1.57
CA PRO A 34 -29.53 -31.14 2.75
C PRO A 34 -29.39 -32.15 3.90
N GLN A 35 -28.21 -32.75 4.04
CA GLN A 35 -27.80 -33.32 5.30
C GLN A 35 -27.30 -32.19 6.20
N SER A 36 -28.02 -31.97 7.29
CA SER A 36 -27.60 -31.12 8.41
C SER A 36 -26.30 -31.68 9.01
N SER A 37 -25.16 -31.19 8.53
CA SER A 37 -23.88 -31.37 9.21
C SER A 37 -23.74 -30.27 10.25
N THR A 38 -23.81 -30.67 11.52
CA THR A 38 -23.29 -29.87 12.63
C THR A 38 -21.77 -29.86 12.48
N ALA A 39 -21.25 -28.88 11.72
CA ALA A 39 -19.83 -28.62 11.67
C ALA A 39 -19.37 -28.28 13.09
N SER A 40 -18.60 -29.19 13.70
CA SER A 40 -17.84 -28.86 14.90
C SER A 40 -16.82 -27.78 14.52
N PRO A 41 -16.59 -26.76 15.36
CA PRO A 41 -15.56 -25.76 15.07
C PRO A 41 -14.24 -26.49 14.85
N SER A 42 -13.59 -26.22 13.71
CA SER A 42 -12.22 -26.66 13.48
C SER A 42 -11.37 -26.23 14.68
N PRO A 43 -10.51 -27.12 15.22
CA PRO A 43 -9.59 -26.71 16.27
C PRO A 43 -8.77 -25.54 15.71
N ALA A 44 -8.68 -24.46 16.47
CA ALA A 44 -7.77 -23.37 16.17
C ALA A 44 -6.39 -23.99 15.97
N VAL A 45 -5.87 -23.91 14.75
CA VAL A 45 -4.47 -24.25 14.49
C VAL A 45 -3.69 -23.18 15.23
N SER A 46 -3.17 -23.53 16.40
CA SER A 46 -2.18 -22.72 17.10
C SER A 46 -0.95 -22.71 16.20
N GLY A 47 -0.81 -21.66 15.38
CA GLY A 47 0.48 -21.31 14.81
C GLY A 47 1.52 -21.17 15.93
N PRO A 48 2.82 -21.19 15.60
CA PRO A 48 3.83 -20.85 16.60
C PRO A 48 3.40 -19.52 17.25
N ALA A 49 3.29 -19.51 18.58
CA ALA A 49 3.07 -18.28 19.32
C ALA A 49 4.17 -17.32 18.87
N ILE A 50 3.81 -16.22 18.22
CA ILE A 50 4.75 -15.14 17.96
C ILE A 50 5.05 -14.59 19.36
N PRO A 51 6.23 -14.87 19.95
CA PRO A 51 6.60 -14.21 21.19
C PRO A 51 6.62 -12.71 20.85
N ASP A 52 6.09 -11.88 21.73
CA ASP A 52 6.20 -10.41 21.69
C ASP A 52 5.05 -9.56 21.10
N LEU A 53 3.98 -10.14 20.56
CA LEU A 53 2.78 -9.31 20.23
C LEU A 53 2.06 -8.76 21.48
N ASP A 54 2.33 -9.34 22.66
CA ASP A 54 1.79 -8.89 23.95
C ASP A 54 2.78 -8.03 24.76
N LEU A 55 4.02 -7.81 24.28
CA LEU A 55 4.95 -6.94 24.99
C LEU A 55 4.50 -5.48 24.92
N PRO A 56 4.69 -4.67 25.97
CA PRO A 56 4.58 -3.21 25.86
C PRO A 56 5.47 -2.67 24.73
N ILE A 57 5.02 -1.62 24.03
CA ILE A 57 5.73 -1.01 22.89
C ILE A 57 7.20 -0.70 23.19
N ASP A 58 7.51 -0.22 24.40
CA ASP A 58 8.87 0.13 24.83
C ASP A 58 9.84 -1.07 24.88
N ASN A 59 9.31 -2.29 24.77
CA ASN A 59 10.08 -3.53 24.77
C ASN A 59 10.06 -4.23 23.40
N ARG A 60 9.51 -3.58 22.36
CA ARG A 60 9.52 -4.08 20.98
C ARG A 60 10.53 -3.30 20.16
N ASP A 61 11.15 -4.00 19.21
CA ASP A 61 11.99 -3.39 18.19
C ASP A 61 11.22 -3.08 16.89
N PHE A 62 9.89 -3.23 16.89
CA PHE A 62 9.02 -3.02 15.74
C PHE A 62 7.70 -2.33 16.11
N LEU A 63 7.10 -1.66 15.13
CA LEU A 63 5.77 -1.05 15.21
C LEU A 63 4.76 -1.89 14.43
N VAL A 64 3.50 -1.87 14.86
CA VAL A 64 2.38 -2.51 14.19
C VAL A 64 1.37 -1.43 13.81
N GLY A 65 0.60 -1.66 12.76
CA GLY A 65 -0.44 -0.73 12.37
C GLY A 65 -1.34 -1.30 11.30
N THR A 66 -2.34 -0.51 10.95
CA THR A 66 -3.20 -0.77 9.80
C THR A 66 -2.83 0.16 8.64
N ALA A 67 -2.97 -0.34 7.43
CA ALA A 67 -2.82 0.44 6.21
C ALA A 67 -4.16 0.52 5.48
N GLY A 68 -4.51 1.71 5.01
CA GLY A 68 -5.76 1.95 4.31
C GLY A 68 -6.93 2.21 5.26
N LEU A 69 -7.82 3.12 4.83
CA LEU A 69 -9.01 3.54 5.57
C LEU A 69 -10.25 3.13 4.78
N ILE A 70 -10.46 1.83 4.62
CA ILE A 70 -11.58 1.26 3.86
C ILE A 70 -12.57 0.66 4.86
N PRO A 71 -13.66 1.36 5.19
CA PRO A 71 -14.67 0.84 6.11
C PRO A 71 -15.48 -0.31 5.47
N PRO A 72 -16.28 -1.04 6.26
CA PRO A 72 -17.24 -2.01 5.76
C PRO A 72 -18.13 -1.46 4.65
N HIS A 73 -18.57 -2.33 3.74
CA HIS A 73 -19.49 -2.03 2.64
C HIS A 73 -18.98 -1.06 1.57
N PHE A 74 -17.69 -0.70 1.54
CA PHE A 74 -17.11 0.16 0.50
C PHE A 74 -17.39 -0.40 -0.93
N PRO A 75 -17.72 0.44 -1.92
CA PRO A 75 -17.82 1.91 -1.87
C PRO A 75 -19.17 2.45 -1.38
N ASN A 76 -20.09 1.57 -0.95
CA ASN A 76 -21.44 1.93 -0.50
C ASN A 76 -21.57 2.04 1.03
N SER A 77 -20.48 2.35 1.72
CA SER A 77 -20.45 2.49 3.18
C SER A 77 -21.40 3.59 3.66
N ALA A 78 -22.17 3.30 4.71
CA ALA A 78 -22.99 4.28 5.40
C ALA A 78 -22.13 5.16 6.33
N GLU A 79 -22.68 6.27 6.84
CA GLU A 79 -21.97 7.13 7.81
C GLU A 79 -21.60 6.35 9.08
N GLU A 80 -22.47 5.44 9.52
CA GLU A 80 -22.24 4.56 10.65
C GLU A 80 -21.06 3.61 10.45
N ASP A 81 -20.88 3.07 9.23
CA ASP A 81 -19.74 2.19 8.91
C ASP A 81 -18.40 2.94 9.10
N TYR A 82 -18.35 4.22 8.71
CA TYR A 82 -17.17 5.05 8.93
C TYR A 82 -16.96 5.36 10.41
N LEU A 83 -18.01 5.73 11.14
CA LEU A 83 -17.88 6.08 12.55
C LEU A 83 -17.42 4.88 13.39
N GLU A 84 -17.96 3.69 13.12
CA GLU A 84 -17.53 2.44 13.76
C GLU A 84 -16.10 2.11 13.37
N PHE A 85 -15.77 2.07 12.08
CA PHE A 85 -14.40 1.80 11.61
C PHE A 85 -13.38 2.75 12.23
N LEU A 86 -13.63 4.06 12.21
CA LEU A 86 -12.71 5.06 12.75
C LEU A 86 -12.59 4.98 14.28
N SER A 87 -13.59 4.46 14.99
CA SER A 87 -13.47 4.21 16.43
C SER A 87 -12.52 3.05 16.76
N GLU A 88 -12.35 2.11 15.84
CA GLU A 88 -11.44 0.97 15.99
C GLU A 88 -10.01 1.27 15.55
N VAL A 89 -9.81 2.24 14.64
CA VAL A 89 -8.47 2.61 14.12
C VAL A 89 -7.43 2.84 15.23
N PRO A 90 -7.70 3.60 16.30
CA PRO A 90 -6.73 3.81 17.39
C PRO A 90 -6.32 2.54 18.15
N HIS A 91 -7.04 1.43 17.95
CA HIS A 91 -6.77 0.13 18.58
C HIS A 91 -5.98 -0.82 17.66
N THR A 92 -5.57 -0.36 16.47
CA THR A 92 -4.89 -1.20 15.47
C THR A 92 -3.37 -1.27 15.63
N GLY A 93 -2.78 -0.46 16.49
CA GLY A 93 -1.34 -0.44 16.74
C GLY A 93 -0.83 0.97 17.00
N GLU A 94 0.34 1.28 16.45
CA GLU A 94 1.09 2.50 16.70
C GLU A 94 1.27 3.36 15.45
N VAL A 95 1.12 2.77 14.26
CA VAL A 95 1.19 3.49 12.99
C VAL A 95 -0.08 3.34 12.16
N LEU A 96 -0.35 4.33 11.32
CA LEU A 96 -1.47 4.33 10.38
C LEU A 96 -0.98 4.62 8.96
N GLY A 97 -1.15 3.66 8.07
CA GLY A 97 -0.82 3.80 6.66
C GLY A 97 -1.82 4.65 5.90
N VAL A 98 -1.34 5.74 5.28
CA VAL A 98 -2.11 6.73 4.54
C VAL A 98 -1.66 6.72 3.07
N TYR A 99 -2.32 5.88 2.27
CA TYR A 99 -1.94 5.58 0.88
C TYR A 99 -2.81 6.34 -0.12
N MET A 100 -2.19 7.05 -1.05
CA MET A 100 -2.89 7.80 -2.11
C MET A 100 -1.96 8.11 -3.29
N ASP A 101 -2.53 8.53 -4.42
CA ASP A 101 -1.76 9.08 -5.53
C ASP A 101 -1.23 10.49 -5.17
N TRP A 102 0.01 10.82 -5.54
CA TRP A 102 0.59 12.14 -5.31
C TRP A 102 -0.21 13.28 -5.99
N ALA A 103 -0.93 12.97 -7.07
CA ALA A 103 -1.76 13.89 -7.83
C ALA A 103 -3.22 13.90 -7.36
N ALA A 104 -3.56 13.17 -6.29
CA ALA A 104 -4.91 13.20 -5.74
C ALA A 104 -5.27 14.63 -5.29
N PRO A 105 -6.47 15.14 -5.61
CA PRO A 105 -6.87 16.51 -5.29
C PRO A 105 -7.10 16.74 -3.80
N ASP A 106 -7.10 15.67 -2.99
CA ASP A 106 -7.43 15.64 -1.57
C ASP A 106 -6.30 15.05 -0.71
N VAL A 107 -5.05 15.16 -1.16
CA VAL A 107 -3.87 14.70 -0.38
C VAL A 107 -3.85 15.33 1.01
N ILE A 108 -3.98 16.65 1.09
CA ILE A 108 -3.94 17.38 2.37
C ILE A 108 -5.13 16.98 3.25
N GLU A 109 -6.34 16.92 2.70
CA GLU A 109 -7.52 16.51 3.47
C GLU A 109 -7.41 15.06 3.96
N SER A 110 -6.81 14.16 3.20
CA SER A 110 -6.63 12.76 3.58
C SER A 110 -5.62 12.59 4.72
N ILE A 111 -4.50 13.30 4.67
CA ILE A 111 -3.52 13.31 5.76
C ILE A 111 -4.10 14.00 7.00
N GLN A 112 -4.81 15.12 6.83
CA GLN A 112 -5.50 15.79 7.94
C GLN A 112 -6.56 14.89 8.58
N PHE A 113 -7.31 14.15 7.77
CA PHE A 113 -8.30 13.19 8.23
C PHE A 113 -7.64 12.09 9.04
N ALA A 114 -6.58 11.46 8.50
CA ALA A 114 -5.81 10.46 9.22
C ALA A 114 -5.29 11.01 10.55
N ASN A 115 -4.64 12.19 10.58
CA ASN A 115 -4.18 12.82 11.82
C ASN A 115 -5.29 13.07 12.85
N THR A 116 -6.51 13.38 12.38
CA THR A 116 -7.66 13.65 13.26
C THR A 116 -8.19 12.36 13.91
N TYR A 117 -8.19 11.25 13.18
CA TYR A 117 -8.79 9.98 13.61
C TYR A 117 -7.78 8.89 13.98
N ALA A 118 -6.48 9.15 13.78
CA ALA A 118 -5.40 8.26 14.15
C ALA A 118 -5.35 8.01 15.66
N GLY A 119 -6.00 8.81 16.51
CA GLY A 119 -6.06 8.56 17.96
C GLY A 119 -4.68 8.51 18.64
N GLY A 120 -3.68 9.19 18.06
CA GLY A 120 -2.29 9.18 18.52
C GLY A 120 -1.35 8.26 17.75
N LEU A 121 -1.85 7.47 16.78
CA LEU A 121 -1.01 6.70 15.87
C LEU A 121 -0.18 7.62 14.97
N THR A 122 1.06 7.23 14.69
CA THR A 122 1.95 7.94 13.76
C THR A 122 1.55 7.63 12.31
N PRO A 123 1.22 8.64 11.48
CA PRO A 123 0.92 8.40 10.08
C PRO A 123 2.16 7.97 9.29
N VAL A 124 2.00 6.94 8.46
CA VAL A 124 2.91 6.59 7.38
C VAL A 124 2.28 7.04 6.07
N VAL A 125 2.68 8.21 5.59
CA VAL A 125 2.13 8.79 4.35
C VAL A 125 2.82 8.16 3.16
N ALA A 126 2.06 7.51 2.27
CA ALA A 126 2.57 6.88 1.05
C ALA A 126 1.92 7.50 -0.19
N LEU A 127 2.71 8.29 -0.92
CA LEU A 127 2.30 8.95 -2.15
C LEU A 127 2.75 8.12 -3.35
N GLY A 128 1.83 7.33 -3.90
CA GLY A 128 2.01 6.51 -5.09
C GLY A 128 1.64 7.22 -6.39
N PHE A 129 1.46 6.44 -7.45
CA PHE A 129 1.05 6.91 -8.78
C PHE A 129 0.25 5.82 -9.51
N ASP A 130 -0.62 6.20 -10.41
CA ASP A 130 -1.38 5.29 -11.27
C ASP A 130 -0.54 4.75 -12.44
N PHE A 131 -0.23 3.44 -12.41
CA PHE A 131 0.54 2.75 -13.44
C PHE A 131 -0.09 2.84 -14.85
N GLU A 132 -1.41 3.03 -14.98
CA GLU A 132 -2.07 3.12 -16.29
C GLU A 132 -1.68 4.37 -17.09
N ILE A 133 -1.22 5.42 -16.41
CA ILE A 133 -0.87 6.70 -17.03
C ILE A 133 0.64 6.97 -17.07
N VAL A 134 1.44 6.15 -16.40
CA VAL A 134 2.90 6.29 -16.39
C VAL A 134 3.50 5.89 -17.75
N ASN A 135 4.53 6.63 -18.16
CA ASN A 135 5.39 6.31 -19.30
C ASN A 135 6.81 6.82 -19.02
N ASP A 136 7.72 6.60 -19.96
CA ASP A 136 9.17 6.88 -19.87
C ASP A 136 9.56 8.32 -19.47
N THR A 137 8.62 9.26 -19.45
CA THR A 137 8.87 10.67 -19.11
C THR A 137 7.84 11.23 -18.13
N TYR A 138 7.02 10.37 -17.53
CA TYR A 138 5.91 10.79 -16.68
C TYR A 138 6.40 11.63 -15.49
N PHE A 139 7.41 11.17 -14.77
CA PHE A 139 7.90 11.82 -13.56
C PHE A 139 8.64 13.11 -13.91
N SER A 140 9.51 13.12 -14.92
CA SER A 140 10.16 14.36 -15.38
C SER A 140 9.15 15.42 -15.81
N ARG A 141 8.07 15.04 -16.51
CA ARG A 141 7.03 15.98 -16.93
C ARG A 141 6.20 16.52 -15.77
N ASN A 142 5.99 15.71 -14.74
CA ASN A 142 5.17 16.05 -13.58
C ASN A 142 5.96 16.54 -12.37
N LEU A 143 7.30 16.57 -12.42
CA LEU A 143 8.17 16.96 -11.32
C LEU A 143 7.80 18.30 -10.67
N PRO A 144 7.41 19.36 -11.41
CA PRO A 144 6.93 20.60 -10.77
C PRO A 144 5.68 20.39 -9.90
N GLY A 145 4.75 19.54 -10.34
CA GLY A 145 3.54 19.18 -9.59
C GLY A 145 3.87 18.34 -8.37
N ILE A 146 4.69 17.30 -8.54
CA ILE A 146 5.18 16.44 -7.44
C ILE A 146 5.84 17.30 -6.35
N ARG A 147 6.77 18.18 -6.72
CA ARG A 147 7.43 19.10 -5.77
C ARG A 147 6.44 20.03 -5.07
N ASN A 148 5.38 20.46 -5.76
CA ASN A 148 4.37 21.30 -5.15
C ASN A 148 3.56 20.53 -4.11
N THR A 149 3.08 19.33 -4.44
CA THR A 149 2.37 18.46 -3.48
C THR A 149 3.24 18.18 -2.26
N ILE A 150 4.50 17.77 -2.46
CA ILE A 150 5.42 17.47 -1.35
C ILE A 150 5.61 18.69 -0.45
N ARG A 151 5.79 19.88 -1.03
CA ARG A 151 5.91 21.12 -0.24
C ARG A 151 4.64 21.40 0.56
N GLU A 152 3.47 21.31 -0.07
CA GLU A 152 2.19 21.54 0.61
C GLU A 152 2.01 20.55 1.77
N VAL A 153 2.39 19.28 1.59
CA VAL A 153 2.37 18.29 2.67
C VAL A 153 3.28 18.71 3.82
N LEU A 154 4.55 19.05 3.54
CA LEU A 154 5.53 19.43 4.57
C LEU A 154 5.22 20.77 5.25
N GLU A 155 4.49 21.67 4.59
CA GLU A 155 4.04 22.94 5.17
C GLU A 155 2.86 22.76 6.15
N ASN A 156 2.07 21.69 5.99
CA ASN A 156 0.89 21.43 6.81
C ASN A 156 1.11 20.36 7.88
N PHE A 157 2.09 19.48 7.71
CA PHE A 157 2.28 18.32 8.58
C PHE A 157 3.75 18.10 8.93
N ASP A 158 4.00 17.78 10.19
CA ASP A 158 5.28 17.24 10.67
C ASP A 158 5.24 15.72 10.54
N LEU A 159 5.92 15.17 9.54
CA LEU A 159 5.84 13.75 9.18
C LEU A 159 7.06 12.98 9.69
N GLU A 160 6.83 11.84 10.33
CA GLU A 160 7.90 10.90 10.65
C GLU A 160 8.26 10.02 9.45
N TYR A 161 7.26 9.59 8.66
CA TYR A 161 7.43 8.68 7.52
C TYR A 161 6.73 9.22 6.28
N LEU A 162 7.48 9.34 5.19
CA LEU A 162 6.97 9.72 3.86
C LEU A 162 7.51 8.76 2.80
N ALA A 163 6.66 7.84 2.35
CA ALA A 163 6.94 7.04 1.19
C ALA A 163 6.57 7.78 -0.11
N PHE A 164 7.47 7.76 -1.10
CA PHE A 164 7.19 8.24 -2.45
C PHE A 164 7.40 7.13 -3.46
N GLY A 165 6.32 6.70 -4.11
CA GLY A 165 6.26 5.49 -4.92
C GLY A 165 5.79 4.28 -4.11
N VAL A 166 4.66 3.72 -4.53
CA VAL A 166 4.10 2.47 -3.98
C VAL A 166 4.32 1.39 -5.02
N GLU A 167 5.05 0.34 -4.64
CA GLU A 167 5.43 -0.77 -5.52
C GLU A 167 6.24 -0.32 -6.74
N ALA A 168 7.15 0.63 -6.55
CA ALA A 168 7.76 1.35 -7.65
C ALA A 168 8.57 0.47 -8.63
N ASN A 169 9.13 -0.66 -8.16
CA ASN A 169 9.84 -1.60 -9.03
C ASN A 169 8.93 -2.27 -10.07
N ARG A 170 7.61 -2.23 -9.91
CA ARG A 170 6.66 -2.67 -10.96
C ARG A 170 6.81 -1.86 -12.26
N LEU A 171 7.38 -0.65 -12.20
CA LEU A 171 7.68 0.14 -13.40
C LEU A 171 8.56 -0.61 -14.40
N ILE A 172 9.45 -1.49 -13.94
CA ILE A 172 10.38 -2.22 -14.80
C ILE A 172 9.62 -3.24 -15.69
N PRO A 173 8.88 -4.22 -15.13
CA PRO A 173 8.17 -5.20 -15.96
C PRO A 173 6.86 -4.68 -16.58
N GLU A 174 6.20 -3.69 -15.97
CA GLU A 174 4.87 -3.25 -16.43
C GLU A 174 4.91 -2.02 -17.34
N VAL A 175 5.98 -1.22 -17.29
CA VAL A 175 6.10 0.00 -18.10
C VAL A 175 7.37 -0.05 -18.96
N SER A 176 8.53 0.25 -18.38
CA SER A 176 9.83 0.18 -19.03
C SER A 176 10.97 0.49 -18.04
N GLN A 177 12.19 0.06 -18.38
CA GLN A 177 13.41 0.51 -17.70
C GLN A 177 13.57 2.04 -17.73
N ALA A 178 13.10 2.72 -18.78
CA ALA A 178 13.20 4.17 -18.87
C ALA A 178 12.27 4.87 -17.88
N ALA A 179 11.05 4.34 -17.66
CA ALA A 179 10.13 4.84 -16.64
C ALA A 179 10.67 4.65 -15.22
N TRP A 180 11.36 3.53 -14.96
CA TRP A 180 12.09 3.30 -13.71
C TRP A 180 13.17 4.38 -13.47
N LEU A 181 14.05 4.63 -14.44
CA LEU A 181 15.10 5.64 -14.31
C LEU A 181 14.55 7.07 -14.17
N ASP A 182 13.45 7.36 -14.85
CA ASP A 182 12.72 8.63 -14.71
C ASP A 182 12.16 8.80 -13.28
N TYR A 183 11.59 7.72 -12.72
CA TYR A 183 11.13 7.69 -11.33
C TYR A 183 12.28 7.88 -10.33
N VAL A 184 13.38 7.12 -10.45
CA VAL A 184 14.55 7.23 -9.55
C VAL A 184 15.07 8.66 -9.51
N THR A 185 15.14 9.32 -10.67
CA THR A 185 15.54 10.73 -10.77
C THR A 185 14.58 11.64 -9.99
N ALA A 186 13.27 11.48 -10.18
CA ALA A 186 12.27 12.28 -9.47
C ALA A 186 12.24 11.98 -7.96
N TYR A 187 12.41 10.73 -7.56
CA TYR A 187 12.54 10.33 -6.16
C TYR A 187 13.73 11.04 -5.51
N GLY A 188 14.89 11.09 -6.18
CA GLY A 188 16.07 11.79 -5.66
C GLY A 188 15.84 13.29 -5.42
N GLU A 189 14.98 13.91 -6.23
CA GLU A 189 14.55 15.31 -6.07
C GLU A 189 13.53 15.49 -4.94
N VAL A 190 12.63 14.52 -4.75
CA VAL A 190 11.71 14.48 -3.59
C VAL A 190 12.50 14.32 -2.30
N TYR A 191 13.45 13.39 -2.25
CA TYR A 191 14.30 13.15 -1.09
C TYR A 191 15.04 14.43 -0.66
N ASP A 192 15.74 15.09 -1.59
CA ASP A 192 16.48 16.32 -1.30
C ASP A 192 15.56 17.44 -0.80
N LEU A 193 14.38 17.59 -1.42
CA LEU A 193 13.38 18.56 -1.00
C LEU A 193 12.88 18.28 0.43
N VAL A 194 12.54 17.03 0.74
CA VAL A 194 12.08 16.64 2.07
C VAL A 194 13.19 16.88 3.08
N LYS A 195 14.42 16.40 2.84
CA LYS A 195 15.53 16.58 3.77
C LYS A 195 15.92 18.03 4.00
N PHE A 196 15.70 18.90 3.01
CA PHE A 196 15.90 20.34 3.17
C PHE A 196 14.88 20.98 4.13
N HIS A 197 13.62 20.55 4.09
CA HIS A 197 12.54 21.15 4.89
C HIS A 197 12.27 20.42 6.21
N SER A 198 12.41 19.11 6.24
CA SER A 198 12.17 18.22 7.37
C SER A 198 13.25 17.12 7.39
N PRO A 199 14.45 17.43 7.92
CA PRO A 199 15.60 16.52 7.86
C PRO A 199 15.39 15.18 8.60
N ASP A 200 14.49 15.18 9.59
CA ASP A 200 14.22 14.00 10.43
C ASP A 200 13.21 13.04 9.80
N THR A 201 12.36 13.52 8.87
CA THR A 201 11.39 12.67 8.12
C THR A 201 12.12 11.56 7.39
N LYS A 202 11.69 10.32 7.58
CA LYS A 202 12.20 9.15 6.85
C LYS A 202 11.53 9.06 5.48
N VAL A 203 12.34 9.10 4.44
CA VAL A 203 11.92 9.04 3.04
C VAL A 203 12.36 7.72 2.43
N PHE A 204 11.42 7.03 1.80
CA PHE A 204 11.64 5.72 1.23
C PHE A 204 10.68 5.42 0.07
N PRO A 205 11.06 4.58 -0.88
CA PRO A 205 10.13 3.93 -1.80
C PRO A 205 9.56 2.65 -1.14
N ILE A 206 8.41 2.19 -1.64
CA ILE A 206 7.88 0.87 -1.33
C ILE A 206 8.07 -0.01 -2.58
N PHE A 207 8.60 -1.21 -2.38
CA PHE A 207 8.81 -2.21 -3.41
C PHE A 207 7.83 -3.38 -3.28
N GLN A 208 7.47 -3.99 -4.39
CA GLN A 208 6.74 -5.24 -4.45
C GLN A 208 7.76 -6.39 -4.30
N LEU A 209 7.73 -7.12 -3.17
CA LEU A 209 8.74 -8.13 -2.83
C LEU A 209 8.81 -9.26 -3.85
N GLU A 210 7.66 -9.78 -4.27
CA GLU A 210 7.61 -10.90 -5.21
C GLU A 210 8.24 -10.54 -6.56
N TYR A 211 8.12 -9.29 -7.00
CA TYR A 211 8.79 -8.79 -8.20
C TYR A 211 10.31 -8.70 -7.99
N LEU A 212 10.78 -8.21 -6.84
CA LEU A 212 12.23 -8.19 -6.53
C LEU A 212 12.83 -9.60 -6.60
N LYS A 213 12.10 -10.59 -6.08
CA LYS A 213 12.49 -12.02 -6.08
C LYS A 213 12.36 -12.70 -7.43
N GLY A 214 11.68 -12.09 -8.42
CA GLY A 214 11.26 -12.76 -9.64
C GLY A 214 10.25 -13.90 -9.39
N ALA A 215 9.49 -13.83 -8.29
CA ALA A 215 8.57 -14.85 -7.80
C ALA A 215 7.12 -14.37 -7.88
N ALA A 216 6.65 -14.09 -9.10
CA ALA A 216 5.29 -13.60 -9.35
C ALA A 216 4.61 -14.31 -10.53
N MET A 217 4.84 -15.62 -10.69
CA MET A 217 4.38 -16.37 -11.87
C MET A 217 2.85 -16.31 -12.07
N LEU A 218 2.07 -16.23 -10.98
CA LEU A 218 0.61 -16.16 -11.03
C LEU A 218 0.08 -14.76 -11.41
N SER A 219 0.94 -13.74 -11.45
CA SER A 219 0.59 -12.42 -12.02
C SER A 219 0.39 -12.47 -13.54
N GLY A 220 0.88 -13.51 -14.20
CA GLY A 220 0.90 -13.64 -15.67
C GLY A 220 2.06 -12.90 -16.33
N LEU A 221 3.00 -12.35 -15.54
CA LEU A 221 4.24 -11.73 -16.00
C LEU A 221 5.42 -12.65 -15.73
N GLU A 222 6.38 -12.69 -16.66
CA GLU A 222 7.70 -13.27 -16.45
C GLU A 222 8.62 -12.13 -15.97
N ILE A 223 9.11 -12.24 -14.74
CA ILE A 223 9.85 -11.18 -14.06
C ILE A 223 11.19 -11.75 -13.62
N ASP A 224 12.27 -11.16 -14.13
CA ASP A 224 13.61 -11.48 -13.66
C ASP A 224 13.81 -10.87 -12.25
N PRO A 225 14.48 -11.59 -11.32
CA PRO A 225 14.88 -11.00 -10.04
C PRO A 225 15.76 -9.78 -10.26
N HIS A 226 15.53 -8.70 -9.50
CA HIS A 226 16.19 -7.41 -9.70
C HIS A 226 16.44 -6.68 -8.37
N TRP A 227 17.12 -7.34 -7.42
CA TRP A 227 17.47 -6.75 -6.12
C TRP A 227 18.43 -5.57 -6.23
N GLU A 228 19.21 -5.47 -7.31
CA GLU A 228 20.15 -4.39 -7.57
C GLU A 228 19.49 -3.01 -7.71
N VAL A 229 18.16 -2.95 -7.91
CA VAL A 229 17.43 -1.69 -7.96
C VAL A 229 17.48 -0.91 -6.64
N LEU A 230 17.84 -1.56 -5.52
CA LEU A 230 18.08 -0.87 -4.26
C LEU A 230 19.32 0.04 -4.33
N ASP A 231 20.32 -0.31 -5.15
CA ASP A 231 21.54 0.47 -5.35
C ASP A 231 21.25 1.80 -6.07
N ASP A 232 20.16 1.88 -6.84
CA ASP A 232 19.73 3.11 -7.52
C ASP A 232 19.35 4.24 -6.54
N PHE A 233 19.13 3.90 -5.26
CA PHE A 233 18.81 4.85 -4.18
C PHE A 233 19.98 5.15 -3.25
N GLU A 234 21.20 4.71 -3.58
CA GLU A 234 22.38 4.86 -2.71
C GLU A 234 22.56 6.33 -2.26
N GLY A 235 22.68 6.53 -0.94
CA GLY A 235 22.83 7.84 -0.33
C GLY A 235 21.56 8.68 -0.20
N LYS A 236 20.41 8.19 -0.71
CA LYS A 236 19.10 8.85 -0.66
C LYS A 236 17.98 7.91 -0.22
N LEU A 237 18.25 7.06 0.77
CA LEU A 237 17.32 6.05 1.25
C LEU A 237 17.40 5.97 2.77
N ASP A 238 16.29 6.28 3.46
CA ASP A 238 16.25 6.14 4.93
C ASP A 238 15.76 4.76 5.36
N LEU A 239 14.84 4.17 4.61
CA LEU A 239 14.16 2.89 4.89
C LEU A 239 13.88 2.16 3.58
N VAL A 240 13.54 0.88 3.66
CA VAL A 240 13.00 0.09 2.55
C VAL A 240 11.60 -0.36 2.92
N GLY A 241 10.60 0.03 2.13
CA GLY A 241 9.24 -0.49 2.26
C GLY A 241 9.03 -1.71 1.37
N LEU A 242 8.29 -2.71 1.85
CA LEU A 242 7.92 -3.90 1.08
C LEU A 242 6.40 -4.11 1.13
N THR A 243 5.76 -4.32 -0.02
CA THR A 243 4.47 -5.02 -0.11
C THR A 243 4.70 -6.48 -0.42
N ILE A 244 3.86 -7.33 0.18
CA ILE A 244 4.06 -8.78 0.19
C ILE A 244 2.72 -9.43 -0.08
N TYR A 245 2.65 -10.19 -1.17
CA TYR A 245 1.50 -10.90 -1.66
C TYR A 245 1.91 -12.31 -2.11
N PRO A 246 2.02 -13.27 -1.19
CA PRO A 246 2.44 -14.64 -1.53
C PRO A 246 1.54 -15.31 -2.58
N PHE A 247 0.30 -14.83 -2.74
CA PHE A 247 -0.62 -15.33 -3.76
C PHE A 247 -0.20 -14.99 -5.21
N LEU A 248 0.79 -14.11 -5.40
CA LEU A 248 1.38 -13.86 -6.72
C LEU A 248 2.25 -15.03 -7.21
N GLU A 249 2.65 -15.93 -6.31
CA GLU A 249 3.45 -17.13 -6.64
C GLU A 249 2.75 -18.44 -6.25
N TYR A 250 2.11 -18.45 -5.08
CA TYR A 250 1.58 -19.66 -4.47
C TYR A 250 0.05 -19.70 -4.52
N THR A 251 -0.52 -20.86 -4.84
CA THR A 251 -1.98 -21.04 -4.94
C THR A 251 -2.61 -21.42 -3.60
N SER A 252 -1.79 -21.80 -2.62
CA SER A 252 -2.23 -22.16 -1.27
C SER A 252 -1.22 -21.79 -0.19
N VAL A 253 -1.70 -21.57 1.03
CA VAL A 253 -0.85 -21.22 2.19
C VAL A 253 0.20 -22.30 2.49
N THR A 254 -0.11 -23.57 2.22
CA THR A 254 0.80 -24.70 2.45
C THR A 254 1.96 -24.79 1.47
N GLU A 255 1.89 -24.05 0.35
CA GLU A 255 2.97 -23.98 -0.64
C GLU A 255 3.99 -22.88 -0.31
N ILE A 256 3.64 -21.92 0.56
CA ILE A 256 4.56 -20.87 1.00
C ILE A 256 5.69 -21.53 1.80
N PRO A 257 6.96 -21.38 1.37
CA PRO A 257 8.07 -22.05 2.01
C PRO A 257 8.41 -21.39 3.35
N PRO A 258 8.98 -22.13 4.31
CA PRO A 258 9.29 -21.60 5.65
C PRO A 258 10.38 -20.52 5.65
N ASP A 259 11.20 -20.46 4.60
CA ASP A 259 12.27 -19.49 4.35
C ASP A 259 11.83 -18.36 3.39
N TYR A 260 10.52 -18.06 3.35
CA TYR A 260 9.93 -17.09 2.43
C TYR A 260 10.60 -15.71 2.45
N TYR A 261 11.17 -15.29 3.58
CA TYR A 261 11.80 -13.99 3.78
C TYR A 261 13.34 -14.01 3.68
N ASP A 262 13.95 -15.16 3.37
CA ASP A 262 15.41 -15.27 3.25
C ASP A 262 15.89 -14.72 1.89
N GLU A 263 16.93 -13.87 1.91
CA GLU A 263 17.60 -13.26 0.73
C GLU A 263 19.12 -13.12 0.93
#